data_AF-A0A072NGW2-F1
#
_entry.id   AF-A0A072NGW2-F1
#
_cell.length_a   1.000
_cell.length_b   1.000
_cell.length_c   1.000
_cell.angle_alpha   90.00
_cell.angle_beta   90.00
_cell.angle_gamma   90.00
#
_symmetry.space_group_name_H-M   'P 1'
#
loop_
_entity.id
_entity.type
_entity.pdbx_description
1 polymer ?
#
loop_
_entity_poly.entity_id
_entity_poly.type
_entity_poly.pdbx_seq_one_letter_code
_entity_poly.pdbx_strand_id
1 'polypeptide(L)'
;MNVSQYADGLSGGEQTRLKLAQLFTHYYEALLIDEPTTHLDQAGISFLLDELRYYYGALLLISHDRSVLDELATTIWEIEEGKVTVYTGNYSEYIAQKLLEREQQHQAYEQFIKEKSRLEKEAQEKMKKAEKVAQAGRMSKKEAKSKTNRMFETKSEGTSQKALQRAAKAIEHRKEHLHEVEAVKEERPIVFRQSKALELHNKFPIMADKLTLRVEEKVLLNVLRRI
;
A
#
# COMPACT_ATOMS: atom_id res chain seq x y z
N MET A 1 -11.01 -40.97 7.31
CA MET A 1 -12.44 -41.12 6.93
C MET A 1 -12.87 -39.84 6.23
N ASN A 2 -13.53 -39.93 5.08
CA ASN A 2 -13.99 -38.75 4.33
C ASN A 2 -15.19 -38.09 5.05
N VAL A 3 -15.06 -36.79 5.37
CA VAL A 3 -16.10 -35.96 6.02
C VAL A 3 -17.41 -35.89 5.23
N SER A 4 -17.37 -36.22 3.94
CA SER A 4 -18.52 -36.12 3.04
C SER A 4 -19.73 -36.99 3.43
N GLN A 5 -19.54 -38.05 4.21
CA GLN A 5 -20.64 -38.97 4.57
C GLN A 5 -21.50 -38.51 5.76
N TYR A 6 -21.07 -37.51 6.53
CA TYR A 6 -21.80 -37.00 7.72
C TYR A 6 -22.19 -35.51 7.61
N ALA A 7 -22.02 -34.91 6.43
CA ALA A 7 -22.25 -33.48 6.21
C ALA A 7 -23.75 -33.09 6.14
N ASP A 8 -24.63 -34.06 5.89
CA ASP A 8 -26.07 -33.86 5.76
C ASP A 8 -26.73 -33.64 7.13
N GLY A 9 -26.53 -32.46 7.70
CA GLY A 9 -27.15 -32.04 8.98
C GLY A 9 -26.30 -31.14 9.85
N LEU A 10 -25.00 -30.98 9.53
CA LEU A 10 -24.10 -30.12 10.30
C LEU A 10 -24.10 -28.69 9.73
N SER A 11 -24.18 -27.71 10.62
CA SER A 11 -23.94 -26.30 10.29
C SER A 11 -22.52 -26.09 9.78
N GLY A 12 -22.27 -25.01 9.01
CA GLY A 12 -20.94 -24.71 8.46
C GLY A 12 -19.83 -24.70 9.53
N GLY A 13 -20.11 -24.17 10.72
CA GLY A 13 -19.16 -24.16 11.83
C GLY A 13 -18.88 -25.55 12.42
N GLU A 14 -19.88 -26.43 12.47
CA GLU A 14 -19.67 -27.82 12.92
C GLU A 14 -18.86 -28.63 11.90
N GLN A 15 -19.08 -28.40 10.61
CA GLN A 15 -18.26 -29.00 9.56
C GLN A 15 -16.80 -28.53 9.63
N THR A 16 -16.56 -27.24 9.84
CA THR A 16 -15.21 -26.69 10.04
C THR A 16 -14.53 -27.31 11.27
N ARG A 17 -15.22 -27.36 12.40
CA ARG A 17 -14.69 -27.99 13.63
C ARG A 17 -14.36 -29.46 13.44
N LEU A 18 -15.21 -30.22 12.75
CA LEU A 18 -14.95 -31.64 12.49
C LEU A 18 -13.71 -31.83 11.59
N LYS A 19 -13.54 -31.00 10.57
CA LYS A 19 -12.34 -31.02 9.70
C LYS A 19 -11.08 -30.69 10.49
N LEU A 20 -11.11 -29.66 11.33
CA LEU A 20 -9.99 -29.28 12.20
C LEU A 20 -9.64 -30.40 13.18
N ALA A 21 -10.64 -31.00 13.82
CA ALA A 21 -10.41 -32.14 14.73
C ALA A 21 -9.76 -33.33 14.02
N GLN A 22 -10.17 -33.64 12.79
CA GLN A 22 -9.53 -34.69 11.99
C GLN A 22 -8.10 -34.36 11.59
N LEU A 23 -7.86 -33.09 11.23
CA LEU A 23 -6.54 -32.58 10.88
C LEU A 23 -5.57 -32.67 12.06
N PHE A 24 -6.03 -32.36 13.28
CA PHE A 24 -5.22 -32.50 14.50
C PHE A 24 -5.10 -33.94 15.01
N THR A 25 -5.92 -34.87 14.51
CA THR A 25 -5.81 -36.30 14.88
C THR A 25 -4.56 -36.95 14.30
N HIS A 26 -4.02 -36.41 13.20
CA HIS A 26 -2.84 -36.95 12.53
C HIS A 26 -1.75 -35.89 12.50
N TYR A 27 -0.51 -36.32 12.75
CA TYR A 27 0.63 -35.43 12.54
C TYR A 27 0.95 -35.34 11.04
N TYR A 28 1.17 -34.10 10.57
CA TYR A 28 1.67 -33.81 9.23
C TYR A 28 2.94 -32.96 9.36
N GLU A 29 3.90 -33.15 8.45
CA GLU A 29 5.13 -32.35 8.47
C GLU A 29 4.86 -30.90 8.02
N ALA A 30 3.82 -30.70 7.21
CA ALA A 30 3.36 -29.39 6.76
C ALA A 30 1.83 -29.34 6.63
N LEU A 31 1.25 -28.18 6.95
CA LEU A 31 -0.17 -27.88 6.82
C LEU A 31 -0.37 -26.66 5.94
N LEU A 32 -1.29 -26.80 4.97
CA LEU A 32 -1.78 -25.68 4.16
C LEU A 32 -3.23 -25.43 4.56
N ILE A 33 -3.50 -24.24 5.07
CA ILE A 33 -4.81 -23.90 5.63
C ILE A 33 -5.27 -22.58 5.03
N ASP A 34 -6.48 -22.61 4.45
CA ASP A 34 -7.12 -21.45 3.84
C ASP A 34 -8.34 -21.03 4.67
N GLU A 35 -8.31 -19.80 5.17
CA GLU A 35 -9.35 -19.15 6.00
C GLU A 35 -9.93 -20.04 7.11
N PRO A 36 -9.12 -20.52 8.08
CA PRO A 36 -9.58 -21.48 9.08
C PRO A 36 -10.50 -20.91 10.16
N THR A 37 -10.56 -19.58 10.30
CA THR A 37 -11.47 -18.91 11.23
C THR A 37 -12.90 -18.86 10.70
N THR A 38 -13.13 -19.26 9.45
CA THR A 38 -14.45 -19.20 8.83
C THR A 38 -15.46 -20.05 9.60
N HIS A 39 -16.58 -19.44 9.97
CA HIS A 39 -17.65 -20.06 10.75
C HIS A 39 -17.28 -20.51 12.18
N LEU A 40 -16.14 -20.05 12.72
CA LEU A 40 -15.80 -20.25 14.12
C LEU A 40 -16.29 -19.08 14.98
N ASP A 41 -16.75 -19.41 16.18
CA ASP A 41 -16.95 -18.43 17.25
C ASP A 41 -15.63 -18.15 17.96
N GLN A 42 -15.64 -17.22 18.91
CA GLN A 42 -14.40 -16.80 19.57
C GLN A 42 -13.72 -17.93 20.37
N ALA A 43 -14.51 -18.85 20.94
CA ALA A 43 -13.99 -20.04 21.59
C ALA A 43 -13.30 -20.97 20.58
N GLY A 44 -13.91 -21.21 19.42
CA GLY A 44 -13.33 -21.99 18.34
C GLY A 44 -12.04 -21.38 17.78
N ILE A 45 -11.99 -20.05 17.64
CA ILE A 45 -10.78 -19.33 17.20
C ILE A 45 -9.66 -19.51 18.24
N SER A 46 -9.95 -19.33 19.53
CA SER A 46 -8.96 -19.54 20.60
C SER A 46 -8.40 -20.97 20.59
N PHE A 47 -9.28 -21.96 20.48
CA PHE A 47 -8.86 -23.36 20.40
C PHE A 47 -7.95 -23.62 19.18
N LEU A 48 -8.35 -23.11 18.01
CA LEU A 48 -7.53 -23.22 16.79
C LEU A 48 -6.14 -22.59 16.97
N LEU A 49 -6.07 -21.40 17.58
CA LEU A 49 -4.81 -20.72 17.85
C LEU A 49 -3.93 -21.53 18.79
N ASP A 50 -4.49 -22.08 19.86
CA ASP A 50 -3.74 -22.87 20.84
C ASP A 50 -3.16 -24.15 20.21
N GLU A 51 -3.95 -24.85 19.40
CA GLU A 51 -3.50 -26.06 18.69
C GLU A 51 -2.41 -25.76 17.66
N LEU A 52 -2.55 -24.66 16.89
CA LEU A 52 -1.58 -24.31 15.85
C LEU A 52 -0.30 -23.66 16.39
N ARG A 53 -0.37 -22.95 17.53
CA ARG A 53 0.80 -22.30 18.15
C ARG A 53 1.90 -23.30 18.50
N TYR A 54 1.53 -24.50 18.92
CA TYR A 54 2.47 -25.56 19.31
C TYR A 54 2.64 -26.64 18.25
N TYR A 55 2.18 -26.40 17.02
CA TYR A 55 2.29 -27.37 15.95
C TYR A 55 3.76 -27.58 15.55
N TYR A 56 4.26 -28.81 15.66
CA TYR A 56 5.66 -29.17 15.39
C TYR A 56 5.97 -29.37 13.89
N GLY A 57 5.33 -28.61 13.01
CA GLY A 57 5.49 -28.71 11.55
C GLY A 57 5.44 -27.34 10.87
N ALA A 58 5.60 -27.32 9.55
CA ALA A 58 5.49 -26.08 8.78
C ALA A 58 4.02 -25.70 8.59
N LEU A 59 3.65 -24.45 8.89
CA LEU A 59 2.31 -23.92 8.66
C LEU A 59 2.34 -22.89 7.55
N LEU A 60 1.60 -23.14 6.47
CA LEU A 60 1.24 -22.14 5.48
C LEU A 60 -0.22 -21.77 5.66
N LEU A 61 -0.45 -20.55 6.14
CA LEU A 61 -1.77 -20.06 6.51
C LEU A 61 -2.17 -18.88 5.63
N ILE A 62 -3.39 -18.93 5.11
CA ILE A 62 -4.07 -17.81 4.46
C ILE A 62 -5.21 -17.40 5.38
N SER A 63 -5.25 -16.13 5.79
CA SER A 63 -6.27 -15.61 6.69
C SER A 63 -6.46 -14.11 6.47
N HIS A 64 -7.71 -13.66 6.46
CA HIS A 64 -8.06 -12.25 6.54
C HIS A 64 -8.10 -11.73 7.99
N ASP A 65 -8.07 -12.62 8.99
CA ASP A 65 -7.99 -12.24 10.40
C ASP A 65 -6.57 -11.88 10.80
N ARG A 66 -6.35 -10.59 11.04
CA ARG A 66 -5.07 -10.01 11.44
C ARG A 66 -4.57 -10.54 12.78
N SER A 67 -5.47 -10.82 13.73
CA SER A 67 -5.11 -11.30 15.07
C SER A 67 -4.53 -12.70 14.99
N VAL A 68 -5.10 -13.55 14.11
CA VAL A 68 -4.58 -14.89 13.88
C VAL A 68 -3.20 -14.85 13.22
N LEU A 69 -3.03 -13.98 12.22
CA LEU A 69 -1.71 -13.79 11.60
C LEU A 69 -0.70 -13.23 12.61
N ASP A 70 -1.11 -12.36 13.53
CA ASP A 70 -0.21 -11.79 14.54
C ASP A 70 0.28 -12.84 15.56
N GLU A 71 -0.57 -13.80 15.89
CA GLU A 71 -0.28 -14.85 16.88
C GLU A 71 0.46 -16.06 16.27
N LEU A 72 0.19 -16.42 15.02
CA LEU A 72 0.73 -17.63 14.39
C LEU A 72 1.84 -17.38 13.37
N ALA A 73 1.81 -16.25 12.65
CA ALA A 73 2.75 -16.04 11.57
C ALA A 73 4.13 -15.63 12.09
N THR A 74 5.16 -16.26 11.54
CA THR A 74 6.58 -15.90 11.77
C THR A 74 7.21 -15.25 10.54
N THR A 75 6.52 -15.32 9.41
CA THR A 75 6.93 -14.74 8.12
C THR A 75 5.66 -14.45 7.33
N ILE A 76 5.57 -13.27 6.72
CA ILE A 76 4.44 -12.86 5.87
C ILE A 76 4.90 -12.83 4.42
N TRP A 77 4.16 -13.52 3.55
CA TRP A 77 4.35 -13.46 2.11
C TRP A 77 3.29 -12.53 1.53
N GLU A 78 3.71 -11.35 1.13
CA GLU A 78 2.86 -10.44 0.39
C GLU A 78 2.92 -10.76 -1.09
N ILE A 79 1.75 -10.80 -1.73
CA ILE A 79 1.63 -10.96 -3.17
C ILE A 79 1.01 -9.69 -3.74
N GLU A 80 1.82 -8.87 -4.42
CA GLU A 80 1.40 -7.63 -5.06
C GLU A 80 1.91 -7.60 -6.51
N GLU A 81 1.02 -7.32 -7.47
CA GLU A 81 1.34 -7.23 -8.91
C GLU A 81 2.09 -8.44 -9.48
N GLY A 82 1.77 -9.64 -8.99
CA GLY A 82 2.39 -10.89 -9.41
C GLY A 82 3.81 -11.11 -8.88
N LYS A 83 4.29 -10.25 -7.97
CA LYS A 83 5.54 -10.42 -7.23
C LYS A 83 5.26 -10.87 -5.81
N VAL A 84 6.14 -11.70 -5.27
CA VAL A 84 6.08 -12.13 -3.87
C VAL A 84 7.20 -11.41 -3.10
N THR A 85 6.81 -10.65 -2.08
CA THR A 85 7.73 -10.00 -1.14
C THR A 85 7.62 -10.68 0.21
N VAL A 86 8.75 -10.99 0.83
CA VAL A 86 8.80 -11.74 2.09
C VAL A 86 9.20 -10.80 3.22
N TYR A 87 8.36 -10.72 4.24
CA TYR A 87 8.58 -9.95 5.46
C TYR A 87 8.79 -10.90 6.63
N THR A 88 9.81 -10.64 7.43
CA THR A 88 10.08 -11.46 8.64
C THR A 88 9.24 -10.94 9.79
N GLY A 89 8.68 -11.84 10.58
CA GLY A 89 7.85 -11.48 11.73
C GLY A 89 6.37 -11.72 11.52
N ASN A 90 5.59 -11.24 12.48
CA ASN A 90 4.15 -11.37 12.50
C ASN A 90 3.46 -10.25 11.69
N TYR A 91 2.12 -10.21 11.72
CA TYR A 91 1.35 -9.22 10.96
C TYR A 91 1.67 -7.77 11.36
N SER A 92 1.75 -7.47 12.65
CA SER A 92 2.04 -6.12 13.14
C SER A 92 3.44 -5.65 12.72
N GLU A 93 4.43 -6.53 12.81
CA GLU A 93 5.80 -6.27 12.37
C GLU A 93 5.89 -6.06 10.86
N TYR A 94 5.13 -6.84 10.08
CA TYR A 94 4.98 -6.64 8.64
C TYR A 94 4.44 -5.24 8.31
N ILE A 95 3.36 -4.80 8.98
CA ILE A 95 2.80 -3.46 8.74
C ILE A 95 3.81 -2.37 9.08
N ALA A 96 4.57 -2.51 10.16
CA ALA A 96 5.61 -1.57 10.54
C ALA A 96 6.73 -1.49 9.47
N GLN A 97 7.19 -2.63 8.95
CA GLN A 97 8.17 -2.69 7.86
C GLN A 97 7.65 -2.01 6.61
N LYS A 98 6.40 -2.29 6.22
CA LYS A 98 5.76 -1.70 5.03
C LYS A 98 5.62 -0.18 5.14
N LEU A 99 5.28 0.34 6.32
CA LEU A 99 5.21 1.77 6.57
C LEU A 99 6.58 2.45 6.43
N LEU A 100 7.63 1.83 6.98
CA LEU A 100 9.00 2.34 6.87
C LEU A 100 9.47 2.36 5.40
N GLU A 101 9.20 1.30 4.65
CA GLU A 101 9.52 1.22 3.22
C GLU A 101 8.82 2.32 2.42
N ARG A 102 7.53 2.54 2.67
CA ARG A 102 6.75 3.62 2.04
C ARG A 102 7.29 5.01 2.36
N GLU A 103 7.67 5.25 3.61
CA GLU A 103 8.25 6.53 4.03
C GLU A 103 9.60 6.78 3.32
N GLN A 104 10.46 5.77 3.24
CA GLN A 104 11.73 5.88 2.50
C GLN A 104 11.51 6.14 1.01
N GLN A 105 10.55 5.45 0.39
CA GLN A 105 10.17 5.67 -1.01
C GLN A 105 9.63 7.09 -1.21
N HIS A 106 8.79 7.58 -0.31
CA HIS A 106 8.24 8.92 -0.35
C HIS A 106 9.34 9.99 -0.27
N GLN A 107 10.27 9.85 0.69
CA GLN A 107 11.41 10.76 0.83
C GLN A 107 12.33 10.74 -0.40
N ALA A 108 12.63 9.56 -0.94
CA ALA A 108 13.42 9.42 -2.16
C ALA A 108 12.73 10.09 -3.35
N TYR A 109 11.42 9.91 -3.49
CA TYR A 109 10.61 10.53 -4.53
C TYR A 109 10.57 12.07 -4.40
N GLU A 110 10.43 12.60 -3.19
CA GLU A 110 10.52 14.05 -2.96
C GLU A 110 11.89 14.62 -3.35
N GLN A 111 12.98 13.94 -2.98
CA GLN A 111 14.33 14.36 -3.34
C GLN A 111 14.51 14.33 -4.85
N PHE A 112 13.98 13.30 -5.52
CA PHE A 112 13.96 13.18 -6.98
C PHE A 112 13.22 14.34 -7.64
N ILE A 113 12.01 14.70 -7.16
CA ILE A 113 11.25 15.86 -7.67
C ILE A 113 12.04 17.16 -7.47
N LYS A 114 12.60 17.37 -6.27
CA LYS A 114 13.38 18.58 -5.94
C LYS A 114 14.58 18.72 -6.87
N GLU A 115 15.34 17.64 -7.06
CA GLU A 115 16.50 17.62 -7.94
C GLU A 115 16.11 17.82 -9.41
N LYS A 116 15.07 17.13 -9.89
CA LYS A 116 14.53 17.30 -11.25
C LYS A 116 14.12 18.75 -11.49
N SER A 117 13.41 19.37 -10.55
CA SER A 117 12.99 20.77 -10.66
C SER A 117 14.16 21.76 -10.67
N ARG A 118 15.23 21.47 -9.92
CA ARG A 118 16.47 22.28 -9.89
C ARG A 118 17.18 22.22 -11.24
N LEU A 119 17.39 21.00 -11.76
CA LEU A 119 18.03 20.79 -13.05
C LEU A 119 17.23 21.41 -14.19
N GLU A 120 15.90 21.37 -14.14
CA GLU A 120 15.03 22.03 -15.13
C GLU A 120 15.18 23.55 -15.10
N LYS A 121 15.24 24.16 -13.91
CA LYS A 121 15.49 25.61 -13.77
C LYS A 121 16.87 25.99 -14.30
N GLU A 122 17.92 25.23 -13.96
CA GLU A 122 19.27 25.50 -14.45
C GLU A 122 19.39 25.34 -15.97
N ALA A 123 18.75 24.31 -16.54
CA ALA A 123 18.70 24.10 -17.99
C ALA A 123 17.98 25.26 -18.67
N GLN A 124 16.81 25.68 -18.16
CA GLN A 124 16.07 26.82 -18.71
C GLN A 124 16.84 28.13 -18.60
N GLU A 125 17.54 28.38 -17.49
CA GLU A 125 18.38 29.57 -17.34
C GLU A 125 19.56 29.58 -18.32
N LYS A 126 20.25 28.46 -18.47
CA LYS A 126 21.37 28.33 -19.42
C LYS A 126 20.88 28.47 -20.86
N MET A 127 19.71 27.92 -21.19
CA MET A 127 19.05 28.13 -22.49
C MET A 127 18.70 29.61 -22.72
N LYS A 128 18.01 30.26 -21.78
CA LYS A 128 17.67 31.69 -21.88
C LYS A 128 18.92 32.57 -21.99
N LYS A 129 20.00 32.25 -21.28
CA LYS A 129 21.30 32.95 -21.39
C LYS A 129 21.91 32.73 -22.78
N ALA A 130 21.89 31.50 -23.31
CA ALA A 130 22.36 31.21 -24.66
C ALA A 130 21.55 31.96 -25.74
N GLU A 131 20.23 32.04 -25.61
CA GLU A 131 19.34 32.78 -26.51
C GLU A 131 19.59 34.29 -26.46
N LYS A 132 19.73 34.88 -25.27
CA LYS A 132 20.07 36.31 -25.10
C LYS A 132 21.41 36.65 -25.73
N VAL A 133 22.44 35.81 -25.55
CA VAL A 133 23.75 35.99 -26.17
C VAL A 133 23.67 35.80 -27.70
N ALA A 134 22.82 34.90 -28.19
CA ALA A 134 22.54 34.75 -29.63
C ALA A 134 21.82 35.97 -30.23
N GLN A 135 20.91 36.59 -29.49
CA GLN A 135 20.20 37.79 -29.90
C GLN A 135 21.10 39.03 -29.88
N ALA A 136 21.93 39.21 -28.85
CA ALA A 136 22.91 40.29 -28.77
C ALA A 136 23.96 40.23 -29.91
N GLY A 137 24.47 39.03 -30.22
CA GLY A 137 25.35 38.82 -31.37
C GLY A 137 24.68 39.08 -32.73
N ARG A 138 23.35 38.87 -32.84
CA ARG A 138 22.56 39.20 -34.04
C ARG A 138 22.32 40.71 -34.18
N MET A 139 22.12 41.44 -33.09
CA MET A 139 21.98 42.91 -33.13
C MET A 139 23.33 43.59 -33.43
N SER A 140 24.42 43.13 -32.84
CA SER A 140 25.78 43.59 -33.15
C SER A 140 26.14 43.39 -34.63
N LYS A 141 25.72 42.27 -35.25
CA LYS A 141 25.88 42.03 -36.70
C LYS A 141 25.04 42.93 -37.61
N LYS A 142 23.91 43.48 -37.13
CA LYS A 142 23.08 44.42 -37.90
C LYS A 142 23.66 45.84 -37.90
N GLU A 143 24.35 46.23 -36.83
CA GLU A 143 25.01 47.54 -36.71
C GLU A 143 26.45 47.54 -37.27
N ALA A 144 27.16 46.40 -37.24
CA ALA A 144 28.56 46.28 -37.68
C ALA A 144 28.76 46.14 -39.21
N LYS A 145 27.83 46.61 -40.05
CA LYS A 145 28.07 46.77 -41.50
C LYS A 145 28.99 47.95 -41.83
N SER A 146 29.43 48.71 -40.83
CA SER A 146 30.38 49.81 -40.97
C SER A 146 31.62 49.53 -40.13
N LYS A 147 32.77 49.46 -40.81
CA LYS A 147 34.15 49.37 -40.32
C LYS A 147 34.73 47.99 -40.02
N THR A 148 35.66 47.69 -40.92
CA THR A 148 36.75 46.73 -40.97
C THR A 148 37.46 46.51 -39.64
N ASN A 149 37.86 45.25 -39.43
CA ASN A 149 38.87 44.75 -38.48
C ASN A 149 38.41 44.31 -37.07
N ARG A 150 37.74 43.15 -36.96
CA ARG A 150 37.57 42.37 -35.71
C ARG A 150 37.59 40.86 -35.95
N MET A 151 38.73 40.30 -36.41
CA MET A 151 38.90 38.83 -36.51
C MET A 151 39.14 38.14 -35.14
N PHE A 152 39.34 38.91 -34.06
CA PHE A 152 39.72 38.37 -32.75
C PHE A 152 38.53 38.19 -31.77
N GLU A 153 37.53 39.07 -31.79
CA GLU A 153 36.38 39.00 -30.85
C GLU A 153 35.28 38.01 -31.28
N THR A 154 35.12 37.75 -32.58
CA THR A 154 34.02 36.90 -33.09
C THR A 154 34.23 35.40 -32.83
N LYS A 155 35.47 34.96 -32.59
CA LYS A 155 35.75 33.56 -32.25
C LYS A 155 35.33 33.24 -30.82
N SER A 156 35.49 34.15 -29.86
CA SER A 156 35.23 33.89 -28.43
C SER A 156 33.73 33.78 -28.11
N GLU A 157 32.89 34.64 -28.70
CA GLU A 157 31.43 34.64 -28.48
C GLU A 157 30.74 33.38 -29.04
N GLY A 158 31.17 32.90 -30.21
CA GLY A 158 30.66 31.67 -30.81
C GLY A 158 31.05 30.40 -30.04
N THR A 159 32.25 30.37 -29.45
CA THR A 159 32.64 29.29 -28.52
C THR A 159 31.84 29.34 -27.22
N SER A 160 31.57 30.53 -26.68
CA SER A 160 30.77 30.70 -25.45
C SER A 160 29.32 30.24 -25.63
N GLN A 161 28.68 30.61 -26.74
CA GLN A 161 27.32 30.14 -27.09
C GLN A 161 27.26 28.62 -27.25
N LYS A 162 28.21 28.02 -27.98
CA LYS A 162 28.26 26.56 -28.18
C LYS A 162 28.57 25.81 -26.87
N ALA A 163 29.38 26.38 -25.98
CA ALA A 163 29.67 25.81 -24.67
C ALA A 163 28.41 25.81 -23.77
N LEU A 164 27.67 26.93 -23.73
CA LEU A 164 26.40 27.03 -23.00
C LEU A 164 25.34 26.06 -23.52
N GLN A 165 25.24 25.91 -24.85
CA GLN A 165 24.29 24.97 -25.47
C GLN A 165 24.67 23.50 -25.21
N ARG A 166 25.96 23.16 -25.22
CA ARG A 166 26.44 21.83 -24.84
C ARG A 166 26.20 21.55 -23.36
N ALA A 167 26.37 22.54 -22.48
CA ALA A 167 26.07 22.41 -21.06
C ALA A 167 24.58 22.20 -20.79
N ALA A 168 23.69 22.89 -21.53
CA ALA A 168 22.25 22.66 -21.43
C ALA A 168 21.85 21.24 -21.87
N LYS A 169 22.36 20.77 -23.01
CA LYS A 169 22.13 19.39 -23.49
C LYS A 169 22.69 18.32 -22.55
N ALA A 170 23.83 18.57 -21.92
CA ALA A 170 24.40 17.65 -20.92
C ALA A 170 23.51 17.53 -19.68
N ILE A 171 22.84 18.62 -19.26
CA ILE A 171 21.89 18.62 -18.15
C ILE A 171 20.60 17.89 -18.54
N GLU A 172 20.09 18.10 -19.75
CA GLU A 172 18.94 17.35 -20.29
C GLU A 172 19.21 15.85 -20.33
N HIS A 173 20.37 15.44 -20.86
CA HIS A 173 20.76 14.03 -20.89
C HIS A 173 20.90 13.43 -19.48
N ARG A 174 21.38 14.23 -18.51
CA ARG A 174 21.49 13.81 -17.10
C ARG A 174 20.12 13.65 -16.43
N LYS A 175 19.12 14.44 -16.86
CA LYS A 175 17.73 14.32 -16.44
C LYS A 175 17.09 13.03 -16.97
N GLU A 176 17.38 12.66 -18.22
CA GLU A 176 16.88 11.42 -18.83
C GLU A 176 17.47 10.16 -18.18
N HIS A 177 18.67 10.25 -17.60
CA HIS A 177 19.33 9.16 -16.89
C HIS A 177 19.10 9.20 -15.37
N LEU A 178 18.28 10.13 -14.87
CA LEU A 178 17.89 10.14 -13.47
C LEU A 178 16.97 8.94 -13.25
N HIS A 179 17.38 8.02 -12.37
CA HIS A 179 16.62 6.80 -12.09
C HIS A 179 15.19 7.17 -11.70
N GLU A 180 14.21 6.76 -12.49
CA GLU A 180 12.81 7.04 -12.18
C GLU A 180 12.45 6.31 -10.89
N VAL A 181 12.14 7.08 -9.85
CA VAL A 181 11.58 6.54 -8.61
C VAL A 181 10.08 6.47 -8.82
N GLU A 182 9.51 5.27 -8.80
CA GLU A 182 8.07 5.06 -8.92
C GLU A 182 7.33 5.84 -7.81
N ALA A 183 6.22 6.48 -8.19
CA ALA A 183 5.40 7.22 -7.23
C ALA A 183 4.77 6.26 -6.23
N VAL A 184 4.84 6.60 -4.94
CA VAL A 184 4.18 5.84 -3.88
C VAL A 184 2.68 5.75 -4.17
N LYS A 185 2.15 4.53 -4.32
CA LYS A 185 0.72 4.31 -4.51
C LYS A 185 0.00 4.62 -3.20
N GLU A 186 -0.75 5.71 -3.16
CA GLU A 186 -1.63 6.01 -2.03
C GLU A 186 -2.80 5.03 -2.01
N GLU A 187 -2.91 4.23 -0.95
CA GLU A 187 -4.10 3.42 -0.69
C GLU A 187 -5.28 4.38 -0.47
N ARG A 188 -6.24 4.36 -1.39
CA ARG A 188 -7.43 5.22 -1.27
C ARG A 188 -8.26 4.71 -0.10
N PRO A 189 -8.57 5.56 0.90
CA PRO A 189 -9.46 5.13 1.98
C PRO A 189 -10.82 4.78 1.39
N ILE A 190 -11.28 3.55 1.65
CA ILE A 190 -12.64 3.13 1.27
C ILE A 190 -13.61 3.91 2.13
N VAL A 191 -14.21 4.95 1.57
CA VAL A 191 -15.26 5.72 2.24
C VAL A 191 -16.58 5.00 2.05
N PHE A 192 -17.01 4.26 3.08
CA PHE A 192 -18.38 3.78 3.15
C PHE A 192 -19.31 4.98 3.35
N ARG A 193 -20.05 5.34 2.30
CA ARG A 193 -21.08 6.37 2.40
C ARG A 193 -22.22 5.81 3.23
N GLN A 194 -22.24 6.10 4.52
CA GLN A 194 -23.37 5.76 5.37
C GLN A 194 -24.59 6.53 4.86
N SER A 195 -25.68 5.81 4.58
CA SER A 195 -26.94 6.45 4.22
C SER A 195 -27.41 7.30 5.41
N LYS A 196 -27.99 8.48 5.15
CA LYS A 196 -28.64 9.29 6.20
C LYS A 196 -29.69 8.50 6.99
N ALA A 197 -30.27 7.46 6.40
CA ALA A 197 -31.21 6.57 7.09
C ALA A 197 -30.58 5.72 8.21
N LEU A 198 -29.25 5.54 8.20
CA LEU A 198 -28.48 4.80 9.21
C LEU A 198 -27.81 5.73 10.22
N GLU A 199 -28.02 7.04 10.14
CA GLU A 199 -27.55 7.97 11.15
C GLU A 199 -28.34 7.74 12.44
N LEU A 200 -27.65 7.27 13.49
CA LEU A 200 -28.22 7.13 14.82
C LEU A 200 -28.55 8.52 15.39
N HIS A 201 -29.81 8.93 15.30
CA HIS A 201 -30.30 10.17 15.92
C HIS A 201 -30.40 10.08 17.46
N ASN A 202 -30.14 8.91 18.04
CA ASN A 202 -30.12 8.67 19.47
C ASN A 202 -29.00 7.67 19.81
N LYS A 203 -28.42 7.75 21.02
CA LYS A 203 -27.38 6.82 21.50
C LYS A 203 -27.85 5.36 21.50
N PHE A 204 -29.16 5.14 21.52
CA PHE A 204 -29.78 3.82 21.50
C PHE A 204 -30.58 3.65 20.19
N PRO A 205 -30.22 2.69 19.31
CA PRO A 205 -30.91 2.47 18.04
C PRO A 205 -32.34 1.96 18.21
N ILE A 206 -32.61 1.28 19.32
CA ILE A 206 -33.91 0.72 19.66
C ILE A 206 -34.19 1.12 21.11
N MET A 207 -35.33 1.77 21.35
CA MET A 207 -35.86 2.02 22.68
C MET A 207 -37.19 1.31 22.80
N ALA A 208 -37.41 0.58 23.89
CA ALA A 208 -38.67 -0.08 24.13
C ALA A 208 -39.15 0.17 25.56
N ASP A 209 -40.44 0.48 25.70
CA ASP A 209 -41.11 0.54 26.98
C ASP A 209 -42.08 -0.65 27.06
N LYS A 210 -42.02 -1.41 28.14
CA LYS A 210 -42.82 -2.63 28.35
C LYS A 210 -42.59 -3.72 27.29
N LEU A 211 -41.32 -4.05 27.01
CA LEU A 211 -40.96 -5.12 26.07
C LEU A 211 -41.16 -6.50 26.69
N THR A 212 -41.99 -7.34 26.06
CA THR A 212 -42.09 -8.77 26.38
C THR A 212 -41.71 -9.59 25.16
N LEU A 213 -40.64 -10.38 25.28
CA LEU A 213 -40.17 -11.29 24.24
C LEU A 213 -40.54 -12.73 24.65
N ARG A 214 -41.27 -13.44 23.79
CA ARG A 214 -41.73 -14.81 24.02
C ARG A 214 -41.37 -15.69 22.83
N VAL A 215 -41.02 -16.94 23.11
CA VAL A 215 -40.91 -17.99 22.11
C VAL A 215 -41.83 -19.13 22.57
N GLU A 216 -42.82 -19.45 21.73
CA GLU A 216 -43.92 -20.35 22.07
C GLU A 216 -44.61 -19.92 23.38
N GLU A 217 -44.61 -20.76 24.41
CA GLU A 217 -45.19 -20.44 25.72
C GLU A 217 -44.17 -19.83 26.71
N LYS A 218 -42.89 -19.77 26.36
CA LYS A 218 -41.83 -19.36 27.28
C LYS A 218 -41.48 -17.89 27.10
N VAL A 219 -41.59 -17.12 28.18
CA VAL A 219 -41.17 -15.71 28.22
C VAL A 219 -39.64 -15.66 28.36
N LEU A 220 -38.96 -15.11 27.36
CA LEU A 220 -37.49 -14.98 27.32
C LEU A 220 -37.02 -13.64 27.89
N LEU A 221 -37.83 -12.58 27.75
CA LEU A 221 -37.51 -11.26 28.27
C LEU A 221 -38.81 -10.57 28.69
N ASN A 222 -38.85 -10.00 29.89
CA ASN A 222 -39.95 -9.15 30.32
C ASN A 222 -39.39 -7.93 31.05
N VAL A 223 -39.39 -6.79 30.35
CA VAL A 223 -38.85 -5.54 30.87
C VAL A 223 -39.97 -4.53 31.05
N LEU A 224 -40.27 -4.19 32.31
CA LEU A 224 -41.37 -3.29 32.71
C LEU A 224 -40.97 -1.81 32.83
N ARG A 225 -39.71 -1.47 32.49
CA ARG A 225 -39.20 -0.09 32.48
C ARG A 225 -38.46 0.18 31.17
N ARG A 226 -38.43 1.45 30.78
CA ARG A 226 -37.76 1.95 29.58
C ARG A 226 -36.28 1.54 29.55
N ILE A 227 -35.86 0.88 28.47
CA ILE A 227 -34.46 0.67 28.08
C ILE A 227 -34.25 1.36 26.73
#